data_AF-A0A357LH05-F1
#
_entry.id   AF-A0A357LH05-F1
#
_cell.length_a   1.000
_cell.length_b   1.000
_cell.length_c   1.000
_cell.angle_alpha   90.00
_cell.angle_beta   90.00
_cell.angle_gamma   90.00
#
_symmetry.space_group_name_H-M   'P 1'
#
loop_
_entity.id
_entity.type
_entity.pdbx_description
1 polymer ?
#
loop_
_entity_poly.entity_id
_entity_poly.type
_entity_poly.pdbx_seq_one_letter_code
_entity_poly.pdbx_strand_id
1 'polypeptide(L)'
;MSKPEFSPLSALGDFIERDCDEMRARSAAFFNEIKRRHTVRDFRPDPVPLDIIETCVAAAGRAPSGANHQPWHFAVVGDPAVKRAIREAAEEEERAFYGGRAGEEWLEALAPIGTDAEKPFLEIAPWLIAVFAQKRGGALAGDARKNYYINESVG
;
A
#
# COMPACT_ATOMS: atom_id res chain seq x y z
N MET A 1 -22.00 -24.27 -17.78
CA MET A 1 -20.88 -23.31 -17.71
C MET A 1 -20.08 -23.48 -18.99
N SER A 2 -19.71 -22.39 -19.68
CA SER A 2 -18.77 -22.51 -20.81
C SER A 2 -17.42 -22.97 -20.27
N LYS A 3 -16.66 -23.70 -21.09
CA LYS A 3 -15.29 -24.05 -20.74
C LYS A 3 -14.47 -22.75 -20.68
N PRO A 4 -13.56 -22.60 -19.70
CA PRO A 4 -12.62 -21.50 -19.71
C PRO A 4 -11.76 -21.56 -20.97
N GLU A 5 -11.47 -20.39 -21.54
CA GLU A 5 -10.51 -20.22 -22.61
C GLU A 5 -9.13 -19.94 -22.00
N PHE A 6 -8.10 -20.59 -22.53
CA PHE A 6 -6.73 -20.41 -22.08
C PHE A 6 -5.89 -19.94 -23.26
N SER A 7 -5.03 -18.95 -23.01
CA SER A 7 -4.03 -18.49 -23.96
C SER A 7 -2.64 -18.79 -23.40
N PRO A 8 -1.68 -19.25 -24.23
CA PRO A 8 -0.30 -19.37 -23.79
C PRO A 8 0.27 -17.99 -23.48
N LEU A 9 1.20 -17.90 -22.53
CA LEU A 9 1.80 -16.64 -22.10
C LEU A 9 2.45 -15.87 -23.26
N SER A 10 3.07 -16.59 -24.20
CA SER A 10 3.66 -16.02 -25.41
C SER A 10 2.66 -15.33 -26.35
N ALA A 11 1.37 -15.64 -26.24
CA ALA A 11 0.31 -14.99 -27.02
C ALA A 11 -0.16 -13.65 -26.43
N LEU A 12 0.28 -13.28 -25.22
CA LEU A 12 -0.10 -12.01 -24.59
C LEU A 12 0.68 -10.80 -25.14
N GLY A 13 1.77 -11.03 -25.90
CA GLY A 13 2.54 -9.99 -26.59
C GLY A 13 3.54 -9.22 -25.72
N ASP A 14 3.50 -9.40 -24.40
CA ASP A 14 4.40 -8.77 -23.42
C ASP A 14 5.36 -9.77 -22.75
N PHE A 15 5.27 -11.06 -23.11
CA PHE A 15 6.20 -12.07 -22.63
C PHE A 15 7.60 -11.83 -23.21
N ILE A 16 8.60 -11.75 -22.32
CA ILE A 16 10.02 -11.58 -22.68
C ILE A 16 10.78 -12.78 -22.13
N GLU A 17 11.20 -13.67 -23.04
CA GLU A 17 12.15 -14.73 -22.73
C GLU A 17 13.53 -14.14 -22.49
N ARG A 18 14.21 -14.59 -21.43
CA ARG A 18 15.53 -14.12 -21.00
C ARG A 18 16.42 -15.30 -20.70
N ASP A 19 17.70 -15.19 -21.03
CA ASP A 19 18.68 -16.17 -20.61
C ASP A 19 18.97 -16.07 -19.11
N CYS A 20 19.63 -17.10 -18.57
CA CYS A 20 19.91 -17.18 -17.14
C CYS A 20 20.85 -16.07 -16.65
N ASP A 21 21.76 -15.56 -17.48
CA ASP A 21 22.72 -14.54 -17.06
C ASP A 21 22.05 -13.16 -16.95
N GLU A 22 21.17 -12.82 -17.90
CA GLU A 22 20.32 -11.63 -17.79
C GLU A 22 19.39 -11.73 -16.56
N MET A 23 18.76 -12.89 -16.33
CA MET A 23 17.89 -13.10 -15.17
C MET A 23 18.64 -12.89 -13.85
N ARG A 24 19.86 -13.40 -13.73
CA ARG A 24 20.73 -13.19 -12.56
C ARG A 24 21.10 -11.72 -12.36
N ALA A 25 21.48 -11.02 -13.44
CA ALA A 25 21.85 -9.62 -13.37
C ALA A 25 20.66 -8.75 -12.92
N ARG A 26 19.47 -8.97 -13.48
CA ARG A 26 18.26 -8.22 -13.12
C ARG A 26 17.78 -8.49 -11.70
N SER A 27 17.84 -9.75 -11.24
CA SER A 27 17.45 -10.07 -9.86
C SER A 27 18.37 -9.40 -8.84
N ALA A 28 19.68 -9.42 -9.10
CA ALA A 28 20.66 -8.74 -8.25
C ALA A 28 20.47 -7.23 -8.25
N ALA A 29 20.21 -6.62 -9.41
CA ALA A 29 19.95 -5.18 -9.52
C ALA A 29 18.68 -4.78 -8.75
N PHE A 30 17.58 -5.51 -8.91
CA PHE A 30 16.34 -5.25 -8.19
C PHE A 30 16.51 -5.44 -6.68
N PHE A 31 17.19 -6.50 -6.25
CA PHE A 31 17.51 -6.74 -4.84
C PHE A 31 18.30 -5.56 -4.24
N ASN A 32 19.31 -5.07 -4.94
CA ASN A 32 20.11 -3.94 -4.47
C ASN A 32 19.27 -2.65 -4.36
N GLU A 33 18.29 -2.46 -5.24
CA GLU A 33 17.38 -1.30 -5.17
C GLU A 33 16.43 -1.41 -3.97
N ILE A 34 15.71 -2.52 -3.82
CA ILE A 34 14.74 -2.68 -2.73
C ILE A 34 15.40 -2.75 -1.34
N LYS A 35 16.67 -3.22 -1.28
CA LYS A 35 17.45 -3.28 -0.04
C LYS A 35 17.68 -1.89 0.57
N ARG A 36 17.66 -0.83 -0.25
CA ARG A 36 17.83 0.56 0.22
C ARG A 36 16.56 1.16 0.82
N ARG A 37 15.42 0.46 0.73
CA ARG A 37 14.14 0.94 1.28
C ARG A 37 14.18 0.90 2.81
N HIS A 38 13.93 2.05 3.42
CA HIS A 38 13.70 2.19 4.85
C HIS A 38 12.31 2.76 5.10
N THR A 39 11.75 2.46 6.27
CA THR A 39 10.55 3.17 6.74
C THR A 39 10.99 4.53 7.26
N VAL A 40 10.55 5.60 6.61
CA VAL A 40 10.89 6.99 6.94
C VAL A 40 9.70 7.64 7.64
N ARG A 41 9.97 8.41 8.71
CA ARG A 41 8.95 9.13 9.48
C ARG A 41 9.13 10.65 9.46
N ASP A 42 10.27 11.15 8.97
CA ASP A 42 10.53 12.57 8.80
C ASP A 42 10.55 12.91 7.31
N PHE A 43 9.54 13.67 6.87
CA PHE A 43 9.35 14.02 5.47
C PHE A 43 9.72 15.49 5.24
N ARG A 44 10.15 15.80 4.02
CA ARG A 44 10.19 17.18 3.55
C ARG A 44 8.81 17.57 2.98
N PRO A 45 8.41 18.85 3.07
CA PRO A 45 7.14 19.32 2.53
C PRO A 45 7.17 19.57 1.01
N ASP A 46 8.26 19.23 0.32
CA ASP A 46 8.40 19.43 -1.12
C ASP A 46 7.27 18.73 -1.88
N PRO A 47 6.66 19.40 -2.87
CA PRO A 47 5.58 18.81 -3.64
C PRO A 47 6.09 17.62 -4.46
N VAL A 48 5.24 16.59 -4.56
CA VAL A 48 5.43 15.46 -5.47
C VAL A 48 4.30 15.52 -6.51
N PRO A 49 4.60 15.52 -7.82
CA PRO A 49 3.60 15.45 -8.87
C PRO A 49 2.62 14.28 -8.70
N LEU A 50 1.34 14.52 -8.99
CA LEU A 50 0.26 13.51 -8.80
C LEU A 50 0.44 12.30 -9.72
N ASP A 51 0.91 12.49 -10.94
CA ASP A 51 1.14 11.42 -11.93
C ASP A 51 2.15 10.36 -11.45
N ILE A 52 3.13 10.77 -10.65
CA ILE A 52 4.05 9.85 -9.97
C ILE A 52 3.28 8.97 -8.98
N ILE A 53 2.38 9.55 -8.19
CA ILE A 53 1.56 8.81 -7.23
C ILE A 53 0.59 7.87 -7.94
N GLU A 54 -0.04 8.32 -9.03
CA GLU A 54 -0.92 7.50 -9.87
C GLU A 54 -0.18 6.30 -10.44
N THR A 55 1.06 6.49 -10.90
CA THR A 55 1.91 5.40 -11.41
C THR A 55 2.23 4.37 -10.32
N CYS A 56 2.55 4.82 -9.11
CA CYS A 56 2.77 3.94 -7.96
C CYS A 56 1.51 3.13 -7.60
N VAL A 57 0.33 3.77 -7.58
CA VAL A 57 -0.96 3.11 -7.32
C VAL A 57 -1.30 2.11 -8.44
N ALA A 58 -1.07 2.48 -9.70
CA ALA A 58 -1.28 1.58 -10.84
C ALA A 58 -0.37 0.34 -10.77
N ALA A 59 0.87 0.49 -10.30
CA ALA A 59 1.77 -0.63 -10.05
C ALA A 59 1.26 -1.53 -8.91
N ALA A 60 0.79 -0.95 -7.80
CA ALA A 60 0.19 -1.70 -6.69
C ALA A 60 -1.05 -2.51 -7.15
N GLY A 61 -1.87 -1.93 -8.04
CA GLY A 61 -3.03 -2.59 -8.63
C GLY A 61 -2.71 -3.81 -9.52
N ARG A 62 -1.42 -4.11 -9.78
CA ARG A 62 -0.99 -5.33 -10.49
C ARG A 62 -0.80 -6.53 -9.56
N ALA A 63 -1.03 -6.38 -8.26
CA ALA A 63 -1.03 -7.50 -7.33
C ALA A 63 -2.05 -8.58 -7.76
N PRO A 64 -1.78 -9.87 -7.49
CA PRO A 64 -2.79 -10.91 -7.65
C PRO A 64 -3.89 -10.71 -6.60
N SER A 65 -5.10 -11.21 -6.89
CA SER A 65 -6.19 -11.19 -5.92
C SER A 65 -7.08 -12.43 -6.03
N GLY A 66 -7.75 -12.77 -4.93
CA GLY A 66 -8.72 -13.85 -4.89
C GLY A 66 -9.78 -13.68 -5.98
N ALA A 67 -9.90 -14.68 -6.86
CA ALA A 67 -10.78 -14.64 -8.04
C ALA A 67 -10.57 -13.43 -8.97
N ASN A 68 -9.40 -12.77 -8.92
CA ASN A 68 -9.07 -11.56 -9.68
C ASN A 68 -10.05 -10.38 -9.42
N HIS A 69 -10.65 -10.32 -8.23
CA HIS A 69 -11.65 -9.30 -7.90
C HIS A 69 -11.05 -7.90 -7.63
N GLN A 70 -9.75 -7.80 -7.36
CA GLN A 70 -9.04 -6.54 -7.08
C GLN A 70 -9.68 -5.75 -5.93
N PRO A 71 -9.77 -6.32 -4.71
CA PRO A 71 -10.63 -5.82 -3.64
C PRO A 71 -9.99 -4.66 -2.85
N TRP A 72 -9.32 -3.74 -3.53
CA TRP A 72 -8.63 -2.60 -2.94
C TRP A 72 -9.23 -1.27 -3.42
N HIS A 73 -9.21 -0.28 -2.54
CA HIS A 73 -9.45 1.11 -2.88
C HIS A 73 -8.33 1.98 -2.31
N PHE A 74 -7.68 2.75 -3.18
CA PHE A 74 -6.61 3.68 -2.82
C PHE A 74 -7.18 5.09 -2.78
N ALA A 75 -7.27 5.68 -1.59
CA ALA A 75 -7.62 7.08 -1.42
C ALA A 75 -6.32 7.91 -1.32
N VAL A 76 -6.05 8.72 -2.34
CA VAL A 76 -4.89 9.61 -2.41
C VAL A 76 -5.31 11.00 -1.91
N VAL A 77 -4.72 11.44 -0.80
CA VAL A 77 -5.13 12.66 -0.09
C VAL A 77 -4.00 13.69 -0.14
N GLY A 78 -4.24 14.78 -0.87
CA GLY A 78 -3.36 15.96 -0.90
C GLY A 78 -3.96 17.20 -0.25
N ASP A 79 -5.26 17.19 0.04
CA ASP A 79 -5.97 18.33 0.66
C ASP A 79 -5.44 18.58 2.09
N PRO A 80 -4.91 19.79 2.40
CA PRO A 80 -4.35 20.08 3.71
C PRO A 80 -5.35 19.97 4.87
N ALA A 81 -6.62 20.32 4.65
CA ALA A 81 -7.63 20.25 5.71
C ALA A 81 -8.01 18.80 6.02
N VAL A 82 -8.13 17.95 5.00
CA VAL A 82 -8.37 16.51 5.19
C VAL A 82 -7.17 15.85 5.88
N LYS A 83 -5.94 16.17 5.48
CA LYS A 83 -4.72 15.66 6.15
C LYS A 83 -4.66 16.04 7.62
N ARG A 84 -5.02 17.28 7.96
CA ARG A 84 -5.10 17.74 9.35
C ARG A 84 -6.14 16.96 10.16
N ALA A 85 -7.35 16.80 9.62
CA ALA A 85 -8.40 16.03 10.29
C ALA A 85 -7.98 14.57 10.54
N ILE A 86 -7.28 13.95 9.58
CA ILE A 86 -6.70 12.60 9.75
C ILE A 86 -5.66 12.59 10.88
N ARG A 87 -4.76 13.58 10.91
CA ARG A 87 -3.73 13.69 11.95
C ARG A 87 -4.35 13.82 13.34
N GLU A 88 -5.28 14.76 13.53
CA GLU A 88 -5.92 15.02 14.82
C GLU A 88 -6.58 13.75 15.38
N ALA A 89 -7.34 13.04 14.53
CA ALA A 89 -7.99 11.78 14.90
C ALA A 89 -6.97 10.66 15.21
N ALA A 90 -5.90 10.54 14.42
CA ALA A 90 -4.86 9.54 14.64
C ALA A 90 -4.10 9.78 15.96
N GLU A 91 -3.71 11.02 16.25
CA GLU A 91 -3.00 11.36 17.48
C GLU A 91 -3.90 11.22 18.72
N GLU A 92 -5.22 11.42 18.61
CA GLU A 92 -6.16 11.15 19.70
C GLU A 92 -6.20 9.67 20.09
N GLU A 93 -6.33 8.78 19.10
CA GLU A 93 -6.30 7.33 19.35
C GLU A 93 -4.93 6.86 19.87
N GLU A 94 -3.83 7.40 19.35
CA GLU A 94 -2.48 7.07 19.80
C GLU A 94 -2.23 7.54 21.23
N ARG A 95 -2.67 8.75 21.61
CA ARG A 95 -2.60 9.21 23.01
C ARG A 95 -3.35 8.27 23.94
N ALA A 96 -4.53 7.80 23.54
CA ALA A 96 -5.28 6.83 24.33
C ALA A 96 -4.61 5.44 24.35
N PHE A 97 -3.91 5.05 23.28
CA PHE A 97 -3.14 3.82 23.20
C PHE A 97 -1.95 3.82 24.19
N TYR A 98 -1.07 4.82 24.10
CA TYR A 98 0.06 4.99 25.01
C TYR A 98 -0.36 5.35 26.45
N GLY A 99 -1.56 5.94 26.62
CA GLY A 99 -2.11 6.30 27.93
C GLY A 99 -2.71 5.15 28.75
N GLY A 100 -2.57 3.89 28.31
CA GLY A 100 -2.93 2.72 29.12
C GLY A 100 -3.70 1.60 28.42
N ARG A 101 -3.96 1.68 27.10
CA ARG A 101 -4.52 0.54 26.33
C ARG A 101 -3.44 -0.39 25.76
N ALA A 102 -2.19 0.05 25.67
CA ALA A 102 -1.09 -0.77 25.19
C ALA A 102 -0.57 -1.70 26.30
N GLY A 103 -0.41 -3.00 25.98
CA GLY A 103 0.27 -3.94 26.88
C GLY A 103 1.77 -3.64 26.96
N GLU A 104 2.40 -3.96 28.10
CA GLU A 104 3.83 -3.72 28.35
C GLU A 104 4.73 -4.32 27.25
N GLU A 105 4.47 -5.58 26.86
CA GLU A 105 5.21 -6.27 25.79
C GLU A 105 5.19 -5.50 24.45
N TRP A 106 4.06 -4.86 24.13
CA TRP A 106 3.93 -4.09 22.90
C TRP A 106 4.68 -2.76 22.98
N LEU A 107 4.67 -2.10 24.14
CA LEU A 107 5.43 -0.87 24.37
C LEU A 107 6.94 -1.12 24.29
N GLU A 108 7.41 -2.23 24.86
CA GLU A 108 8.81 -2.65 24.77
C GLU A 108 9.23 -2.91 23.32
N ALA A 109 8.36 -3.52 22.51
CA ALA A 109 8.63 -3.76 21.09
C ALA A 109 8.71 -2.45 20.26
N LEU A 110 7.97 -1.40 20.66
CA LEU A 110 7.97 -0.11 19.99
C LEU A 110 9.10 0.82 20.44
N ALA A 111 9.61 0.65 21.66
CA ALA A 111 10.64 1.52 22.23
C ALA A 111 11.90 1.72 21.33
N PRO A 112 12.45 0.68 20.67
CA PRO A 112 13.62 0.86 19.78
C PRO A 112 13.33 1.70 18.54
N ILE A 113 12.05 1.84 18.17
CA ILE A 113 11.62 2.57 16.97
C ILE A 113 11.36 4.05 17.29
N GLY A 114 11.26 4.41 18.59
CA GLY A 114 11.09 5.79 19.04
C GLY A 114 9.78 6.43 18.60
N THR A 115 8.72 5.64 18.41
CA THR A 115 7.40 6.15 18.03
C THR A 115 6.67 6.70 19.25
N ASP A 116 6.04 7.85 19.11
CA ASP A 116 5.16 8.45 20.11
C ASP A 116 3.76 8.69 19.51
N ALA A 117 2.95 9.46 20.23
CA ALA A 117 1.60 9.80 19.80
C ALA A 117 1.57 10.94 18.76
N GLU A 118 2.64 11.72 18.58
CA GLU A 118 2.69 12.82 17.63
C GLU A 118 2.95 12.27 16.23
N LYS A 119 2.14 12.70 15.25
CA LYS A 119 2.22 12.21 13.86
C LYS A 119 2.35 13.38 12.89
N PRO A 120 3.35 14.28 13.05
CA PRO A 120 3.47 15.49 12.21
C PRO A 120 3.63 15.16 10.72
N PHE A 121 4.19 14.00 10.38
CA PHE A 121 4.32 13.52 9.00
C PHE A 121 2.98 13.39 8.26
N LEU A 122 1.86 13.22 8.98
CA LEU A 122 0.53 13.16 8.36
C LEU A 122 0.12 14.49 7.72
N GLU A 123 0.66 15.62 8.19
CA GLU A 123 0.47 16.92 7.54
C GLU A 123 1.64 17.30 6.64
N ILE A 124 2.88 17.01 7.04
CA ILE A 124 4.10 17.40 6.32
C ILE A 124 4.22 16.68 4.98
N ALA A 125 3.92 15.38 4.92
CA ALA A 125 4.02 14.62 3.68
C ALA A 125 3.06 15.20 2.62
N PRO A 126 3.49 15.39 1.37
CA PRO A 126 2.66 16.01 0.33
C PRO A 126 1.42 15.18 -0.01
N TRP A 127 1.51 13.85 0.14
CA TRP A 127 0.42 12.90 -0.11
C TRP A 127 0.30 11.89 1.01
N LEU A 128 -0.93 11.58 1.41
CA LEU A 128 -1.26 10.36 2.16
C LEU A 128 -1.96 9.38 1.21
N ILE A 129 -1.58 8.10 1.28
CA ILE A 129 -2.26 7.02 0.54
C ILE A 129 -2.90 6.12 1.57
N ALA A 130 -4.23 6.20 1.70
CA ALA A 130 -5.00 5.29 2.54
C ALA A 130 -5.49 4.10 1.71
N VAL A 131 -5.12 2.89 2.13
CA VAL A 131 -5.47 1.64 1.44
C VAL A 131 -6.63 0.98 2.16
N PHE A 132 -7.73 0.76 1.45
CA PHE A 132 -8.92 0.12 1.99
C PHE A 132 -9.15 -1.24 1.36
N ALA A 133 -9.33 -2.25 2.22
CA ALA A 133 -9.75 -3.58 1.85
C ALA A 133 -11.28 -3.67 1.72
N GLN A 134 -11.78 -4.02 0.54
CA GLN A 134 -13.21 -4.20 0.28
C GLN A 134 -13.65 -5.63 0.63
N LYS A 135 -14.30 -5.83 1.79
CA LYS A 135 -14.88 -7.14 2.14
C LYS A 135 -16.00 -7.57 1.19
N ARG A 136 -16.81 -6.60 0.80
CA ARG A 136 -17.80 -6.69 -0.27
C ARG A 136 -17.69 -5.43 -1.11
N GLY A 137 -17.84 -5.57 -2.43
CA GLY A 137 -17.57 -4.47 -3.33
C GLY A 137 -17.28 -4.93 -4.75
N GLY A 138 -16.65 -4.06 -5.50
CA GLY A 138 -16.16 -4.31 -6.84
C GLY A 138 -15.68 -3.00 -7.47
N ALA A 139 -15.33 -3.06 -8.75
CA ALA A 139 -14.75 -1.92 -9.47
C ALA A 139 -15.71 -0.73 -9.59
N LEU A 140 -17.02 -0.96 -9.51
CA LEU A 140 -18.05 0.06 -9.64
C LEU A 140 -18.72 0.36 -8.30
N ALA A 141 -19.05 1.64 -8.10
CA ALA A 141 -19.85 2.07 -6.95
C ALA A 141 -21.20 1.33 -6.93
N GLY A 142 -21.55 0.76 -5.78
CA GLY A 142 -22.77 -0.03 -5.61
C GLY A 142 -22.60 -1.54 -5.80
N ASP A 143 -21.43 -2.00 -6.25
CA ASP A 143 -21.14 -3.44 -6.30
C ASP A 143 -21.22 -4.07 -4.90
N ALA A 144 -21.87 -5.23 -4.78
CA ALA A 144 -22.07 -5.94 -3.51
C ALA A 144 -21.48 -7.35 -3.51
N ARG A 145 -20.58 -7.64 -4.47
CA ARG A 145 -19.97 -8.96 -4.63
C ARG A 145 -19.08 -9.28 -3.43
N LYS A 146 -19.04 -10.56 -3.05
CA LYS A 146 -18.15 -11.03 -1.99
C LYS A 146 -16.74 -11.12 -2.54
N ASN A 147 -15.77 -10.63 -1.77
CA ASN A 147 -14.35 -10.79 -2.05
C ASN A 147 -13.75 -11.89 -1.18
N TYR A 148 -12.67 -12.50 -1.66
CA TYR A 148 -12.02 -13.67 -1.06
C TYR A 148 -10.55 -13.39 -0.82
N TYR A 149 -9.96 -13.98 0.23
CA TYR A 149 -8.54 -13.80 0.59
C TYR A 149 -8.11 -12.33 0.61
N ILE A 150 -8.95 -11.51 1.24
CA ILE A 150 -8.86 -10.04 1.15
C ILE A 150 -7.58 -9.54 1.81
N ASN A 151 -7.21 -10.11 2.96
CA ASN A 151 -6.02 -9.69 3.69
C ASN A 151 -4.76 -10.05 2.90
N GLU A 152 -4.73 -11.21 2.24
CA GLU A 152 -3.63 -11.64 1.38
C GLU A 152 -3.58 -10.91 0.05
N SER A 153 -4.74 -10.42 -0.44
CA SER A 153 -4.81 -9.65 -1.69
C SER A 153 -4.36 -8.20 -1.49
N VAL A 154 -4.60 -7.61 -0.32
CA VAL A 154 -4.37 -6.17 -0.06
C VAL A 154 -3.13 -5.90 0.79
N GLY A 155 -2.75 -6.84 1.66
CA GLY A 155 -1.68 -6.69 2.64
C GLY A 155 -0.26 -6.88 2.10
#